data_AF-A0AAD7FDB3-F1
#
_entry.id   AF-A0AAD7FDB3-F1
#
_cell.length_a   1.000
_cell.length_b   1.000
_cell.length_c   1.000
_cell.angle_alpha   90.00
_cell.angle_beta   90.00
_cell.angle_gamma   90.00
#
_symmetry.space_group_name_H-M   'P 1'
#
loop_
_entity.id
_entity.type
_entity.pdbx_description
1 polymer ?
#
loop_
_entity_poly.entity_id
_entity_poly.type
_entity_poly.pdbx_seq_one_letter_code
_entity_poly.pdbx_strand_id
1 'polypeptide(L)'
;MGKNKKYHCQCSKCSKLTYVDVNGVTAPGQLISSGQLYIHGQKDNTNQLLAQAGFLPETHPEPLASEVDDPLKVAIPAFEVFQAALAPITMLCVTLAAWLNLHVGVSRENSSIFLKALGFILSTAITSIFSVLRFTGAKLETPSLNIPKDIRTVYQHGLEPQIIQTACCPVCYKPYPVDPTKPEEKIPDICDWRKSPRSHACGAVLVKQVRNPNGTVQRLPVFTYCTQSFESWLQFFLSRPQVDQELDRSFQKQQARQNMPQPKVMRDVQDSPAWNGLRHFLASKYHLVFSFYIDWFNPLTNKIAGPVVSCGAIVLYCLNLPVESRFLLENIFIFSLIPGPGEPDVWTIAHVLIAFTKMMNEFGPPGKIIPTRQNPLGVQVAVRILPLIADLQAIRKVAGYMAFNATQFCT
;
A
#
# COMPACT_ATOMS: atom_id res chain seq x y z
N MET A 1 -14.10 -41.94 -33.40
CA MET A 1 -12.83 -41.81 -34.16
C MET A 1 -12.71 -40.40 -34.74
N GLY A 2 -12.14 -39.44 -34.00
CA GLY A 2 -11.85 -38.10 -34.53
C GLY A 2 -10.44 -38.05 -35.09
N LYS A 3 -10.28 -37.96 -36.41
CA LYS A 3 -8.97 -37.80 -37.05
C LYS A 3 -8.41 -36.41 -36.68
N ASN A 4 -7.18 -36.36 -36.14
CA ASN A 4 -6.44 -35.12 -35.88
C ASN A 4 -6.35 -34.29 -37.17
N LYS A 5 -7.14 -33.21 -37.28
CA LYS A 5 -7.04 -32.26 -38.39
C LYS A 5 -5.68 -31.57 -38.33
N LYS A 6 -4.90 -31.69 -39.42
CA LYS A 6 -3.65 -30.95 -39.61
C LYS A 6 -3.93 -29.72 -40.47
N TYR A 7 -3.23 -28.64 -40.17
CA TYR A 7 -3.36 -27.33 -40.81
C TYR A 7 -2.03 -26.98 -41.48
N HIS A 8 -2.11 -26.29 -42.62
CA HIS A 8 -0.94 -25.85 -43.38
C HIS A 8 -0.31 -24.61 -42.75
N CYS A 9 1.00 -24.64 -42.54
CA CYS A 9 1.79 -23.55 -41.97
C CYS A 9 2.86 -23.08 -42.97
N GLN A 10 2.95 -21.77 -43.16
CA GLN A 10 3.93 -21.11 -44.03
C GLN A 10 4.78 -20.05 -43.30
N CYS A 11 4.99 -20.20 -41.99
CA CYS A 11 5.89 -19.30 -41.26
C CYS A 11 7.31 -19.33 -41.84
N SER A 12 8.15 -18.34 -41.53
CA SER A 12 9.50 -18.17 -42.10
C SER A 12 10.41 -19.42 -41.96
N LYS A 13 10.12 -20.30 -41.00
CA LYS A 13 10.80 -21.60 -40.85
C LYS A 13 10.13 -22.70 -41.70
N CYS A 14 8.81 -22.82 -41.66
CA CYS A 14 8.08 -23.87 -42.37
C CYS A 14 8.04 -23.66 -43.89
N SER A 15 8.10 -22.42 -44.37
CA SER A 15 8.14 -22.10 -45.80
C SER A 15 9.39 -22.63 -46.51
N LYS A 16 10.46 -22.94 -45.75
CA LYS A 16 11.69 -23.58 -46.25
C LYS A 16 11.57 -25.10 -46.39
N LEU A 17 10.50 -25.69 -45.85
CA LEU A 17 10.19 -27.11 -45.98
C LEU A 17 9.16 -27.30 -47.11
N THR A 18 9.03 -28.54 -47.59
CA THR A 18 7.98 -28.93 -48.52
C THR A 18 7.21 -30.12 -47.97
N TYR A 19 5.93 -30.23 -48.32
CA TYR A 19 5.10 -31.39 -48.05
C TYR A 19 4.32 -31.77 -49.30
N VAL A 20 3.94 -33.04 -49.39
CA VAL A 20 3.07 -33.53 -50.46
C VAL A 20 1.63 -33.42 -49.97
N ASP A 21 0.80 -32.70 -50.71
CA ASP A 21 -0.61 -32.54 -50.37
C ASP A 21 -1.42 -33.82 -50.66
N VAL A 22 -2.70 -33.80 -50.30
CA VAL A 22 -3.61 -34.93 -50.48
C VAL A 22 -3.84 -35.31 -51.96
N ASN A 23 -3.43 -34.44 -52.89
CA ASN A 23 -3.53 -34.64 -54.34
C ASN A 23 -2.19 -35.05 -54.97
N GLY A 24 -1.14 -35.29 -54.16
CA GLY A 24 0.18 -35.71 -54.64
C GLY A 24 1.07 -34.56 -55.11
N VAL A 25 0.67 -33.30 -54.91
CA VAL A 25 1.44 -32.13 -55.34
C VAL A 25 2.37 -31.67 -54.22
N THR A 26 3.63 -31.41 -54.56
CA THR A 26 4.62 -30.89 -53.60
C THR A 26 4.42 -29.38 -53.42
N ALA A 27 4.11 -28.95 -52.20
CA ALA A 27 3.87 -27.55 -51.85
C ALA A 27 4.81 -27.09 -50.72
N PRO A 28 5.22 -25.80 -50.69
CA PRO A 28 6.03 -25.25 -49.60
C PRO A 28 5.21 -25.09 -48.32
N GLY A 29 5.83 -25.42 -47.19
CA GLY A 29 5.20 -25.41 -45.86
C GLY A 29 5.27 -26.76 -45.16
N GLN A 30 4.56 -26.85 -44.04
CA GLN A 30 4.42 -28.09 -43.26
C GLN A 30 2.99 -28.23 -42.72
N LEU A 31 2.47 -29.46 -42.68
CA LEU A 31 1.19 -29.78 -42.05
C LEU A 31 1.38 -30.06 -40.56
N ILE A 32 0.84 -29.17 -39.71
CA ILE A 32 1.01 -29.20 -38.25
C ILE A 32 -0.34 -29.20 -37.51
N SER A 33 -0.35 -29.50 -36.22
CA SER A 33 -1.58 -29.43 -35.41
C SER A 33 -2.02 -27.97 -35.14
N SER A 34 -3.28 -27.75 -34.77
CA SER A 34 -3.82 -26.41 -34.46
C SER A 34 -3.00 -25.67 -33.39
N GLY A 35 -2.60 -26.36 -32.32
CA GLY A 35 -1.77 -25.77 -31.26
C GLY A 35 -0.37 -25.36 -31.75
N GLN A 36 0.25 -26.17 -32.61
CA GLN A 36 1.54 -25.85 -33.21
C GLN A 36 1.42 -24.66 -34.19
N LEU A 37 0.30 -24.53 -34.91
CA LEU A 37 0.06 -23.40 -35.81
C LEU A 37 0.03 -22.07 -35.05
N TYR A 38 -0.61 -22.03 -33.89
CA TYR A 38 -0.63 -20.84 -33.04
C TYR A 38 0.78 -20.48 -32.53
N ILE A 39 1.54 -21.47 -32.05
CA ILE A 39 2.92 -21.26 -31.56
C ILE A 39 3.84 -20.78 -32.68
N HIS A 40 3.73 -21.38 -33.88
CA HIS A 40 4.52 -20.97 -35.04
C HIS A 40 4.18 -19.53 -35.45
N GLY A 41 2.89 -19.16 -35.45
CA GLY A 41 2.48 -17.79 -35.76
C GLY A 41 3.04 -16.76 -34.78
N GLN A 42 3.01 -17.04 -33.48
CA GLN A 42 3.58 -16.12 -32.47
C GLN A 42 5.09 -15.98 -32.60
N LYS A 43 5.82 -17.08 -32.79
CA LYS A 43 7.28 -17.04 -32.97
C LYS A 43 7.67 -16.30 -34.24
N ASP A 44 6.93 -16.48 -35.33
CA ASP A 44 7.22 -15.81 -36.60
C ASP A 44 6.98 -14.31 -36.52
N ASN A 45 5.88 -13.90 -35.88
CA ASN A 45 5.57 -12.48 -35.64
C ASN A 45 6.62 -11.82 -34.74
N THR A 46 7.05 -12.54 -33.68
CA THR A 46 8.11 -12.06 -32.78
C THR A 46 9.44 -11.90 -33.52
N ASN A 47 9.82 -12.88 -34.36
CA ASN A 47 11.05 -12.81 -35.15
C ASN A 47 11.00 -11.70 -36.21
N GLN A 48 9.84 -11.44 -36.83
CA GLN A 48 9.66 -10.31 -37.75
C GLN A 48 9.78 -8.96 -37.04
N LEU A 49 9.23 -8.84 -35.83
CA LEU A 49 9.37 -7.63 -35.00
C LEU A 49 10.83 -7.40 -34.56
N LEU A 50 11.56 -8.46 -34.20
CA LEU A 50 12.98 -8.39 -33.85
C LEU A 50 13.86 -8.02 -35.05
N ALA A 51 13.55 -8.56 -36.24
CA ALA A 51 14.22 -8.19 -37.48
C ALA A 51 13.96 -6.73 -37.88
N GLN A 52 12.73 -6.22 -37.68
CA GLN A 52 12.41 -4.80 -37.88
C GLN A 52 13.10 -3.88 -36.88
N ALA A 53 13.40 -4.38 -35.67
CA ALA A 53 14.16 -3.68 -34.64
C ALA A 53 15.69 -3.77 -34.82
N GLY A 54 16.19 -4.35 -35.93
CA GLY A 54 17.62 -4.39 -36.26
C GLY A 54 18.43 -5.47 -35.53
N PHE A 55 17.77 -6.42 -34.86
CA PHE A 55 18.43 -7.56 -34.21
C PHE A 55 18.45 -8.77 -35.16
N LEU A 56 19.63 -9.12 -35.69
CA LEU A 56 19.82 -10.34 -36.50
C LEU A 56 19.91 -11.57 -35.58
N PRO A 57 19.12 -12.64 -35.82
CA PRO A 57 19.30 -13.90 -35.11
C PRO A 57 20.52 -14.67 -35.66
N GLU A 58 21.41 -15.10 -34.77
CA GLU A 58 22.56 -15.96 -35.11
C GLU A 58 22.09 -17.30 -35.70
N THR A 59 22.59 -17.62 -36.89
CA THR A 59 22.35 -18.90 -37.56
C THR A 59 23.40 -19.93 -37.14
N HIS A 60 23.04 -20.90 -36.32
CA HIS A 60 23.76 -22.16 -36.24
C HIS A 60 22.96 -23.26 -36.98
N PRO A 61 23.56 -23.98 -37.94
CA PRO A 61 22.91 -25.13 -38.55
C PRO A 61 23.04 -26.35 -37.61
N GLU A 62 21.93 -26.79 -37.05
CA GLU A 62 21.84 -28.10 -36.36
C GLU A 62 21.61 -29.21 -37.40
N PRO A 63 22.32 -30.35 -37.34
CA PRO A 63 22.08 -31.48 -38.24
C PRO A 63 20.74 -32.16 -37.93
N LEU A 64 20.11 -32.72 -38.97
CA LEU A 64 19.03 -33.69 -38.83
C LEU A 64 19.50 -34.87 -37.97
N ALA A 65 19.04 -34.93 -36.72
CA ALA A 65 18.99 -36.15 -35.94
C ALA A 65 17.64 -36.20 -35.23
N SER A 66 16.97 -37.33 -35.35
CA SER A 66 15.75 -37.67 -34.61
C SER A 66 16.08 -37.75 -33.11
N GLU A 67 16.05 -36.63 -32.40
CA GLU A 67 16.07 -36.62 -30.94
C GLU A 67 14.65 -36.94 -30.44
N VAL A 68 14.50 -38.11 -29.83
CA VAL A 68 13.49 -38.33 -28.81
C VAL A 68 13.84 -37.33 -27.71
N ASP A 69 13.00 -36.32 -27.48
CA ASP A 69 13.22 -35.29 -26.46
C ASP A 69 13.62 -35.97 -25.13
N ASP A 70 14.88 -35.76 -24.72
CA ASP A 70 15.37 -36.23 -23.44
C ASP A 70 14.52 -35.59 -22.34
N PRO A 71 13.76 -36.36 -21.53
CA PRO A 71 12.90 -35.82 -20.48
C PRO A 71 13.67 -34.93 -19.49
N LEU A 72 15.00 -35.05 -19.41
CA LEU A 72 15.86 -34.21 -18.59
C LEU A 72 16.00 -32.77 -19.13
N LYS A 73 15.99 -32.55 -20.46
CA LYS A 73 16.10 -31.21 -21.07
C LYS A 73 14.82 -30.37 -20.86
N VAL A 74 13.65 -30.99 -20.76
CA VAL A 74 12.35 -30.30 -20.53
C VAL A 74 12.10 -30.01 -19.05
N ALA A 75 12.67 -30.83 -18.15
CA ALA A 75 12.45 -30.71 -16.70
C ALA A 75 13.11 -29.47 -16.07
N ILE A 76 14.23 -28.99 -16.60
CA ILE A 76 14.99 -27.86 -16.04
C ILE A 76 14.24 -26.52 -16.25
N PRO A 77 13.77 -26.15 -17.46
CA PRO A 77 12.96 -24.95 -17.64
C PRO A 77 11.64 -24.99 -16.86
N ALA A 78 11.01 -26.16 -16.75
CA ALA A 78 9.78 -26.33 -15.99
C ALA A 78 9.99 -26.10 -14.48
N PHE A 79 11.14 -26.52 -13.94
CA PHE A 79 11.51 -26.30 -12.54
C PHE A 79 11.72 -24.80 -12.24
N GLU A 80 12.44 -24.09 -13.10
CA GLU A 80 12.67 -22.65 -12.93
C GLU A 80 11.37 -21.84 -13.01
N VAL A 81 10.49 -22.17 -13.97
CA VAL A 81 9.15 -21.55 -14.07
C VAL A 81 8.32 -21.84 -12.82
N PHE A 82 8.36 -23.07 -12.31
CA PHE A 82 7.65 -23.44 -11.09
C PHE A 82 8.18 -22.68 -9.88
N GLN A 83 9.49 -22.55 -9.75
CA GLN A 83 10.13 -21.82 -8.65
C GLN A 83 9.77 -20.33 -8.68
N ALA A 84 9.73 -19.73 -9.87
CA ALA A 84 9.25 -18.36 -10.06
C ALA A 84 7.78 -18.17 -9.66
N ALA A 85 6.94 -19.21 -9.80
CA ALA A 85 5.52 -19.16 -9.44
C ALA A 85 5.25 -19.25 -7.91
N LEU A 86 6.22 -19.70 -7.11
CA LEU A 86 6.03 -19.85 -5.65
C LEU A 86 5.80 -18.51 -4.94
N ALA A 87 6.46 -17.44 -5.38
CA ALA A 87 6.27 -16.11 -4.79
C ALA A 87 4.84 -15.57 -5.02
N PRO A 88 4.29 -15.56 -6.25
CA PRO A 88 2.88 -15.25 -6.49
C PRO A 88 1.92 -16.10 -5.67
N ILE A 89 2.15 -17.42 -5.57
CA ILE A 89 1.31 -18.32 -4.75
C ILE A 89 1.34 -17.91 -3.28
N THR A 90 2.53 -17.58 -2.75
CA THR A 90 2.69 -17.12 -1.37
C THR A 90 1.90 -15.82 -1.16
N MET A 91 2.00 -14.86 -2.08
CA MET A 91 1.25 -13.60 -2.01
C MET A 91 -0.26 -13.80 -2.06
N LEU A 92 -0.77 -14.75 -2.85
CA LEU A 92 -2.19 -15.10 -2.86
C LEU A 92 -2.63 -15.67 -1.51
N CYS A 93 -1.83 -16.55 -0.91
CA CYS A 93 -2.11 -17.12 0.41
C CYS A 93 -2.14 -16.05 1.51
N VAL A 94 -1.15 -15.14 1.50
CA VAL A 94 -1.04 -13.99 2.41
C VAL A 94 -2.27 -13.09 2.25
N THR A 95 -2.62 -12.74 1.01
CA THR A 95 -3.76 -11.86 0.71
C THR A 95 -5.09 -12.48 1.16
N LEU A 96 -5.29 -13.77 0.88
CA LEU A 96 -6.50 -14.49 1.29
C LEU A 96 -6.63 -14.54 2.82
N ALA A 97 -5.55 -14.87 3.53
CA ALA A 97 -5.55 -14.92 4.98
C ALA A 97 -5.80 -13.54 5.61
N ALA A 98 -5.22 -12.49 5.03
CA ALA A 98 -5.49 -11.11 5.42
C ALA A 98 -6.95 -10.73 5.21
N TRP A 99 -7.52 -11.03 4.03
CA TRP A 99 -8.92 -10.77 3.74
C TRP A 99 -9.87 -11.51 4.69
N LEU A 100 -9.61 -12.79 4.96
CA LEU A 100 -10.40 -13.56 5.93
C LEU A 100 -10.36 -12.94 7.33
N ASN A 101 -9.19 -12.48 7.78
CA ASN A 101 -9.08 -11.88 9.10
C ASN A 101 -9.72 -10.48 9.16
N LEU A 102 -9.39 -9.61 8.21
CA LEU A 102 -9.73 -8.19 8.25
C LEU A 102 -11.17 -7.91 7.79
N HIS A 103 -11.63 -8.60 6.74
CA HIS A 103 -12.94 -8.36 6.13
C HIS A 103 -13.99 -9.35 6.63
N VAL A 104 -13.67 -10.64 6.71
CA VAL A 104 -14.64 -11.65 7.19
C VAL A 104 -14.71 -11.70 8.71
N GLY A 105 -13.68 -11.22 9.42
CA GLY A 105 -13.65 -11.18 10.88
C GLY A 105 -13.25 -12.51 11.52
N VAL A 106 -12.54 -13.38 10.79
CA VAL A 106 -11.99 -14.62 11.35
C VAL A 106 -10.98 -14.28 12.44
N SER A 107 -11.05 -14.94 13.60
CA SER A 107 -10.13 -14.68 14.72
C SER A 107 -8.66 -14.91 14.32
N ARG A 108 -7.73 -14.22 14.98
CA ARG A 108 -6.28 -14.37 14.70
C ARG A 108 -5.79 -15.82 14.85
N GLU A 109 -6.34 -16.52 15.84
CA GLU A 109 -6.07 -17.93 16.08
C GLU A 109 -6.55 -18.78 14.90
N ASN A 110 -7.81 -18.62 14.49
CA ASN A 110 -8.39 -19.36 13.38
C ASN A 110 -7.71 -19.02 12.04
N SER A 111 -7.31 -17.77 11.81
CA SER A 111 -6.52 -17.38 10.63
C SER A 111 -5.15 -18.05 10.63
N SER A 112 -4.51 -18.20 11.80
CA SER A 112 -3.21 -18.89 11.92
C SER A 112 -3.35 -20.40 11.73
N ILE A 113 -4.44 -21.00 12.22
CA ILE A 113 -4.77 -22.41 11.94
C ILE A 113 -5.02 -22.61 10.44
N PHE A 114 -5.79 -21.73 9.82
CA PHE A 114 -6.04 -21.75 8.37
C PHE A 114 -4.74 -21.68 7.57
N LEU A 115 -3.84 -20.76 7.90
CA LEU A 115 -2.53 -20.63 7.24
C LEU A 115 -1.68 -21.90 7.37
N LYS A 116 -1.66 -22.52 8.56
CA LYS A 116 -0.95 -23.80 8.78
C LYS A 116 -1.56 -24.92 7.95
N ALA A 117 -2.89 -25.03 7.90
CA ALA A 117 -3.59 -26.04 7.11
C ALA A 117 -3.33 -25.85 5.61
N LEU A 118 -3.44 -24.61 5.12
CA LEU A 118 -3.15 -24.26 3.73
C LEU A 118 -1.69 -24.57 3.36
N GLY A 119 -0.75 -24.19 4.23
CA GLY A 119 0.67 -24.49 4.06
C GLY A 119 0.94 -25.99 4.01
N PHE A 120 0.28 -26.79 4.86
CA PHE A 120 0.37 -28.24 4.83
C PHE A 120 -0.17 -28.82 3.51
N ILE A 121 -1.40 -28.44 3.11
CA ILE A 121 -2.03 -28.91 1.87
C ILE A 121 -1.15 -28.62 0.65
N LEU A 122 -0.65 -27.39 0.54
CA LEU A 122 0.18 -26.98 -0.60
C LEU A 122 1.55 -27.68 -0.57
N SER A 123 2.19 -27.80 0.59
CA SER A 123 3.46 -28.52 0.71
C SER A 123 3.33 -30.00 0.35
N THR A 124 2.24 -30.64 0.78
CA THR A 124 1.93 -32.03 0.40
C THR A 124 1.66 -32.16 -1.08
N ALA A 125 0.90 -31.24 -1.70
CA ALA A 125 0.65 -31.26 -3.14
C ALA A 125 1.94 -31.11 -3.96
N ILE A 126 2.81 -30.16 -3.59
CA ILE A 126 4.12 -29.95 -4.22
C ILE A 126 4.98 -31.21 -4.08
N THR A 127 5.05 -31.78 -2.88
CA THR A 127 5.84 -32.99 -2.62
C THR A 127 5.36 -34.17 -3.45
N SER A 128 4.04 -34.35 -3.61
CA SER A 128 3.45 -35.41 -4.42
C SER A 128 3.79 -35.24 -5.90
N ILE A 129 3.66 -34.03 -6.45
CA ILE A 129 4.00 -33.73 -7.85
C ILE A 129 5.49 -34.02 -8.12
N PHE A 130 6.38 -33.54 -7.26
CA PHE A 130 7.81 -33.73 -7.42
C PHE A 130 8.25 -35.18 -7.18
N SER A 131 7.55 -35.92 -6.33
CA SER A 131 7.77 -37.37 -6.17
C SER A 131 7.48 -38.12 -7.46
N VAL A 132 6.41 -37.77 -8.18
CA VAL A 132 6.08 -38.36 -9.49
C VAL A 132 7.14 -37.99 -10.54
N LEU A 133 7.59 -36.74 -10.57
CA LEU A 133 8.64 -36.29 -11.50
C LEU A 133 9.99 -37.00 -11.26
N ARG A 134 10.33 -37.27 -9.99
CA ARG A 134 11.52 -38.06 -9.64
C ARG A 134 11.41 -39.50 -10.14
N PHE A 135 10.21 -40.10 -10.06
CA PHE A 135 9.96 -41.43 -10.60
C PHE A 135 10.16 -41.49 -12.12
N THR A 136 9.91 -40.39 -12.84
CA THR A 136 10.18 -40.29 -14.29
C THR A 136 11.65 -40.03 -14.65
N GLY A 137 12.56 -40.08 -13.67
CA GLY A 137 14.02 -39.94 -13.88
C GLY A 137 14.57 -38.53 -13.71
N ALA A 138 13.74 -37.53 -13.35
CA ALA A 138 14.20 -36.16 -13.13
C ALA A 138 14.88 -36.01 -11.75
N LYS A 139 16.13 -35.53 -11.74
CA LYS A 139 16.85 -35.17 -10.50
C LYS A 139 16.49 -33.76 -10.05
N LEU A 140 15.27 -33.58 -9.55
CA LEU A 140 14.78 -32.28 -9.08
C LEU A 140 14.68 -32.24 -7.54
N GLU A 141 15.19 -31.16 -6.95
CA GLU A 141 14.92 -30.83 -5.56
C GLU A 141 13.46 -30.40 -5.39
N THR A 142 12.87 -30.72 -4.25
CA THR A 142 11.50 -30.31 -3.92
C THR A 142 11.55 -28.86 -3.45
N PRO A 143 10.91 -27.92 -4.16
CA PRO A 143 10.90 -26.54 -3.74
C PRO A 143 10.09 -26.39 -2.45
N SER A 144 10.53 -25.48 -1.58
CA SER A 144 9.81 -25.14 -0.35
C SER A 144 8.91 -23.92 -0.58
N LEU A 145 7.67 -24.01 -0.12
CA LEU A 145 6.72 -22.90 -0.13
C LEU A 145 6.64 -22.30 1.28
N ASN A 146 7.16 -21.08 1.44
CA ASN A 146 7.24 -20.42 2.74
C ASN A 146 6.00 -19.56 2.99
N ILE A 147 4.91 -20.20 3.44
CA ILE A 147 3.70 -19.49 3.88
C ILE A 147 3.83 -19.10 5.37
N PRO A 148 3.57 -17.84 5.74
CA PRO A 148 3.52 -17.42 7.13
C PRO A 148 2.54 -18.27 7.96
N LYS A 149 2.95 -18.68 9.16
CA LYS A 149 2.12 -19.51 10.06
C LYS A 149 1.32 -18.69 11.08
N ASP A 150 1.61 -17.41 11.20
CA ASP A 150 0.98 -16.46 12.10
C ASP A 150 0.45 -15.28 11.27
N ILE A 151 -0.78 -14.88 11.53
CA ILE A 151 -1.43 -13.74 10.88
C ILE A 151 -0.67 -12.42 11.10
N ARG A 152 0.08 -12.27 12.19
CA ARG A 152 0.92 -11.09 12.44
C ARG A 152 2.05 -10.97 11.43
N THR A 153 2.62 -12.11 11.03
CA THR A 153 3.64 -12.16 9.99
C THR A 153 3.04 -11.88 8.61
N VAL A 154 1.77 -12.23 8.36
CA VAL A 154 1.05 -11.85 7.14
C VAL A 154 0.98 -10.32 6.99
N TYR A 155 0.66 -9.57 8.04
CA TYR A 155 0.61 -8.11 7.93
C TYR A 155 1.96 -7.48 7.60
N GLN A 156 3.06 -8.10 8.05
CA GLN A 156 4.42 -7.66 7.74
C GLN A 156 4.79 -7.80 6.25
N HIS A 157 3.99 -8.53 5.45
CA HIS A 157 4.19 -8.64 3.99
C HIS A 157 3.60 -7.43 3.23
N GLY A 158 3.78 -6.22 3.76
CA GLY A 158 3.39 -4.97 3.10
C GLY A 158 1.92 -4.57 3.24
N LEU A 159 1.18 -5.16 4.18
CA LEU A 159 -0.20 -4.77 4.49
C LEU A 159 -0.28 -3.78 5.65
N GLU A 160 0.65 -3.90 6.61
CA GLU A 160 0.71 -2.97 7.74
C GLU A 160 1.22 -1.61 7.26
N PRO A 161 0.49 -0.51 7.55
CA PRO A 161 1.02 0.82 7.28
C PRO A 161 2.28 1.08 8.11
N GLN A 162 3.14 1.98 7.64
CA GLN A 162 4.28 2.40 8.44
C GLN A 162 3.79 3.24 9.64
N ILE A 163 3.79 2.65 10.83
CA ILE A 163 3.43 3.31 12.09
C ILE A 163 4.68 3.84 12.79
N ILE A 164 4.63 5.10 13.18
CA ILE A 164 5.66 5.80 13.95
C ILE A 164 5.19 5.83 15.41
N GLN A 165 5.98 5.24 16.29
CA GLN A 165 5.71 5.23 17.73
C GLN A 165 6.59 6.27 18.42
N THR A 166 5.96 7.27 19.03
CA THR A 166 6.66 8.31 19.79
C THR A 166 6.39 8.11 21.27
N ALA A 167 7.44 8.06 22.09
CA ALA A 167 7.26 8.04 23.54
C ALA A 167 6.66 9.37 24.00
N CYS A 168 5.64 9.31 24.86
CA CYS A 168 4.95 10.50 25.33
C CYS A 168 4.64 10.40 26.82
N CYS A 169 4.45 11.54 27.47
CA CYS A 169 3.92 11.56 28.83
C CYS A 169 2.49 10.99 28.86
N PRO A 170 2.16 10.03 29.75
CA PRO A 170 0.82 9.46 29.84
C PRO A 170 -0.26 10.44 30.34
N VAL A 171 0.15 11.59 30.89
CA VAL A 171 -0.77 12.59 31.47
C VAL A 171 -0.94 13.78 30.53
N CYS A 172 0.14 14.45 30.13
CA CYS A 172 0.07 15.66 29.32
C CYS A 172 0.37 15.43 27.83
N TYR A 173 0.74 14.22 27.41
CA TYR A 173 1.07 13.85 26.03
C TYR A 173 2.29 14.57 25.43
N LYS A 174 3.06 15.33 26.22
CA LYS A 174 4.34 15.89 25.76
C LYS A 174 5.17 14.78 25.11
N PRO A 175 5.58 14.94 23.83
CA PRO A 175 6.37 13.93 23.14
C PRO A 175 7.84 14.01 23.57
N TYR A 176 8.47 12.84 23.59
CA TYR A 176 9.89 12.61 23.83
C TYR A 176 10.43 11.75 22.68
N PRO A 177 10.58 12.33 21.47
CA PRO A 177 11.14 11.60 20.35
C PRO A 177 12.58 11.17 20.69
N VAL A 178 12.92 9.93 20.36
CA VAL A 178 14.29 9.42 20.48
C VAL A 178 14.85 9.38 19.07
N ASP A 179 15.94 10.12 18.83
CA ASP A 179 16.63 10.08 17.55
C ASP A 179 17.42 8.77 17.44
N PRO A 180 17.11 7.89 16.45
CA PRO A 180 17.85 6.64 16.26
C PRO A 180 19.34 6.87 15.99
N THR A 181 19.72 8.05 15.49
CA THR A 181 21.11 8.41 15.19
C THR A 181 21.89 8.87 16.43
N LYS A 182 21.19 9.15 17.55
CA LYS A 182 21.76 9.59 18.82
C LYS A 182 21.33 8.65 19.96
N PRO A 183 21.89 7.42 20.00
CA PRO A 183 21.51 6.41 20.99
C PRO A 183 21.77 6.82 22.45
N GLU A 184 22.58 7.85 22.68
CA GLU A 184 22.80 8.49 23.98
C GLU A 184 21.59 9.28 24.49
N GLU A 185 20.69 9.74 23.61
CA GLU A 185 19.52 10.50 23.97
C GLU A 185 18.48 9.58 24.62
N LYS A 186 18.36 9.69 25.96
CA LYS A 186 17.44 8.88 26.74
C LYS A 186 16.22 9.69 27.12
N ILE A 187 15.05 9.08 26.99
CA ILE A 187 13.80 9.59 27.58
C ILE A 187 14.06 9.81 29.09
N PRO A 188 13.70 10.96 29.68
CA PRO A 188 13.87 11.18 31.13
C PRO A 188 13.00 10.22 31.95
N ASP A 189 13.29 10.04 33.24
CA ASP A 189 12.46 9.17 34.10
C ASP A 189 11.10 9.80 34.42
N ILE A 190 11.06 11.14 34.52
CA ILE A 190 9.88 11.93 34.90
C ILE A 190 9.62 13.08 33.93
N CYS A 191 8.35 13.42 33.76
CA CYS A 191 7.92 14.54 32.92
C CYS A 191 8.15 15.89 33.62
N ASP A 192 8.86 16.79 32.94
CA ASP A 192 9.22 18.12 33.43
C ASP A 192 8.28 19.24 32.94
N TRP A 193 7.30 18.91 32.08
CA TRP A 193 6.46 19.90 31.43
C TRP A 193 5.61 20.71 32.41
N ARG A 194 5.45 22.00 32.12
CA ARG A 194 4.69 22.97 32.91
C ARG A 194 3.70 23.71 32.01
N LYS A 195 2.45 23.87 32.46
CA LYS A 195 1.41 24.68 31.76
C LYS A 195 1.82 26.15 31.64
N SER A 196 2.48 26.67 32.68
CA SER A 196 3.06 28.01 32.73
C SER A 196 4.33 28.00 33.60
N PRO A 197 5.21 29.01 33.50
CA PRO A 197 6.43 29.07 34.30
C PRO A 197 6.20 28.96 35.82
N ARG A 198 5.02 29.38 36.30
CA ARG A 198 4.63 29.32 37.72
C ARG A 198 3.96 28.01 38.14
N SER A 199 3.49 27.21 37.18
CA SER A 199 2.80 25.95 37.47
C SER A 199 3.77 24.84 37.88
N HIS A 200 3.27 23.86 38.65
CA HIS A 200 4.02 22.65 38.96
C HIS A 200 4.31 21.85 37.69
N ALA A 201 5.45 21.17 37.69
CA ALA A 201 5.77 20.21 36.64
C ALA A 201 4.80 19.02 36.69
N CYS A 202 4.54 18.42 35.54
CA CYS A 202 3.65 17.27 35.41
C CYS A 202 4.04 16.09 36.31
N GLY A 203 5.35 15.77 36.39
CA GLY A 203 5.89 14.78 37.32
C GLY A 203 5.55 13.32 37.00
N ALA A 204 4.82 13.04 35.92
CA ALA A 204 4.46 11.68 35.55
C ALA A 204 5.68 10.82 35.18
N VAL A 205 5.69 9.56 35.61
CA VAL A 205 6.74 8.59 35.24
C VAL A 205 6.63 8.27 33.75
N LEU A 206 7.76 8.35 33.05
CA LEU A 206 7.82 8.20 31.60
C LEU A 206 8.33 6.83 31.16
N VAL A 207 9.05 6.12 32.02
CA VAL A 207 9.70 4.86 31.69
C VAL A 207 9.43 3.79 32.74
N LYS A 208 9.45 2.53 32.28
CA LYS A 208 9.36 1.34 33.13
C LYS A 208 10.48 0.37 32.76
N GLN A 209 10.89 -0.42 33.73
CA GLN A 209 11.84 -1.51 33.53
C GLN A 209 11.07 -2.81 33.34
N VAL A 210 11.38 -3.53 32.26
CA VAL A 210 10.78 -4.83 31.93
C VAL A 210 11.88 -5.87 31.88
N ARG A 211 11.69 -6.97 32.59
CA ARG A 211 12.62 -8.10 32.57
C ARG A 211 12.22 -9.07 31.45
N ASN A 212 13.10 -9.25 30.50
CA ASN A 212 12.90 -10.15 29.38
C ASN A 212 13.09 -11.63 29.80
N PRO A 213 12.54 -12.60 29.06
CA PRO A 213 12.71 -14.03 29.34
C PRO A 213 14.18 -14.49 29.36
N ASN A 214 15.05 -13.80 28.61
CA ASN A 214 16.49 -14.03 28.59
C ASN A 214 17.23 -13.43 29.81
N GLY A 215 16.51 -12.90 30.80
CA GLY A 215 17.08 -12.31 32.02
C GLY A 215 17.51 -10.85 31.91
N THR A 216 17.56 -10.27 30.71
CA THR A 216 17.94 -8.86 30.50
C THR A 216 16.85 -7.90 31.00
N VAL A 217 17.26 -6.73 31.52
CA VAL A 217 16.34 -5.65 31.91
C VAL A 217 16.35 -4.59 30.84
N GLN A 218 15.18 -4.32 30.26
CA GLN A 218 14.98 -3.30 29.24
C GLN A 218 14.20 -2.12 29.80
N ARG A 219 14.66 -0.91 29.49
CA ARG A 219 13.95 0.35 29.80
C ARG A 219 13.03 0.69 28.64
N LEU A 220 11.74 0.75 28.89
CA LEU A 220 10.71 1.02 27.89
C LEU A 220 9.86 2.22 28.30
N PRO A 221 9.33 3.00 27.34
CA PRO A 221 8.36 4.03 27.68
C PRO A 221 7.12 3.41 28.36
N VAL A 222 6.58 4.12 29.35
CA VAL A 222 5.29 3.79 29.96
C VAL A 222 4.18 3.92 28.93
N PHE A 223 4.29 4.92 28.05
CA PHE A 223 3.26 5.29 27.11
C PHE A 223 3.83 5.78 25.77
N THR A 224 3.16 5.41 24.68
CA THR A 224 3.53 5.78 23.32
C THR A 224 2.31 6.27 22.56
N TYR A 225 2.48 7.35 21.82
CA TYR A 225 1.49 7.84 20.85
C TYR A 225 1.89 7.39 19.45
N CYS A 226 0.96 6.76 18.74
CA CYS A 226 1.18 6.17 17.43
C CYS A 226 0.60 7.06 16.33
N THR A 227 1.39 7.35 15.30
CA THR A 227 0.96 8.08 14.11
C THR A 227 1.31 7.28 12.86
N GLN A 228 0.54 7.43 11.78
CA GLN A 228 0.86 6.83 10.49
C GLN A 228 1.82 7.74 9.70
N SER A 229 2.80 7.16 8.99
CA SER A 229 3.67 7.88 8.07
C SER A 229 2.88 8.41 6.88
N PHE A 230 2.73 9.73 6.81
CA PHE A 230 2.03 10.38 5.70
C PHE A 230 2.75 10.20 4.36
N GLU A 231 4.08 10.21 4.36
CA GLU A 231 4.89 10.02 3.16
C GLU A 231 4.67 8.62 2.56
N SER A 232 4.74 7.57 3.38
CA SER A 232 4.48 6.19 2.95
C SER A 232 3.04 6.01 2.45
N TRP A 233 2.05 6.57 3.16
CA TRP A 233 0.66 6.53 2.70
C TRP A 233 0.45 7.29 1.39
N LEU A 234 1.09 8.44 1.22
CA LEU A 234 0.96 9.27 0.03
C LEU A 234 1.60 8.62 -1.20
N GLN A 235 2.73 7.93 -1.04
CA GLN A 235 3.33 7.09 -2.08
C GLN A 235 2.36 5.99 -2.52
N PHE A 236 1.76 5.28 -1.56
CA PHE A 236 0.72 4.28 -1.85
C PHE A 236 -0.47 4.92 -2.56
N PHE A 237 -0.99 6.02 -2.04
CA PHE A 237 -2.16 6.73 -2.57
C PHE A 237 -1.96 7.18 -4.02
N LEU A 238 -0.82 7.79 -4.34
CA LEU A 238 -0.48 8.28 -5.69
C LEU A 238 0.01 7.19 -6.65
N SER A 239 0.31 5.98 -6.15
CA SER A 239 0.61 4.82 -7.00
C SER A 239 -0.65 4.18 -7.61
N ARG A 240 -1.84 4.56 -7.14
CA ARG A 240 -3.11 3.97 -7.58
C ARG A 240 -3.59 4.60 -8.89
N PRO A 241 -3.89 3.80 -9.93
CA PRO A 241 -4.34 4.31 -11.24
C PRO A 241 -5.61 5.18 -11.16
N GLN A 242 -6.57 4.79 -10.31
CA GLN A 242 -7.82 5.53 -10.14
C GLN A 242 -7.58 6.93 -9.57
N VAL A 243 -6.74 7.05 -8.53
CA VAL A 243 -6.44 8.32 -7.86
C VAL A 243 -5.79 9.29 -8.85
N ASP A 244 -4.79 8.83 -9.59
CA ASP A 244 -4.08 9.65 -10.57
C ASP A 244 -5.00 10.16 -11.69
N GLN A 245 -5.91 9.32 -12.21
CA GLN A 245 -6.92 9.73 -13.19
C GLN A 245 -7.92 10.75 -12.63
N GLU A 246 -8.35 10.58 -11.38
CA GLU A 246 -9.28 11.49 -10.70
C GLU A 246 -8.62 12.85 -10.41
N LEU A 247 -7.34 12.86 -10.04
CA LEU A 247 -6.55 14.08 -9.88
C LEU A 247 -6.37 14.80 -11.22
N ASP A 248 -6.06 14.09 -12.30
CA ASP A 248 -5.97 14.66 -13.65
C ASP A 248 -7.27 15.33 -14.07
N ARG A 249 -8.40 14.64 -13.91
CA ARG A 249 -9.74 15.18 -14.24
C ARG A 249 -10.07 16.43 -13.42
N SER A 250 -9.81 16.37 -12.11
CA SER A 250 -10.11 17.48 -11.19
C SER A 250 -9.22 18.69 -11.48
N PHE A 251 -7.95 18.45 -11.80
CA PHE A 251 -7.01 19.50 -12.21
C PHE A 251 -7.43 20.17 -13.51
N GLN A 252 -7.77 19.41 -14.56
CA GLN A 252 -8.24 19.96 -15.84
C GLN A 252 -9.49 20.83 -15.65
N LYS A 253 -10.47 20.34 -14.85
CA LYS A 253 -11.68 21.09 -14.51
C LYS A 253 -11.35 22.40 -13.79
N GLN A 254 -10.37 22.39 -12.89
CA GLN A 254 -9.94 23.58 -12.19
C GLN A 254 -9.26 24.59 -13.13
N GLN A 255 -8.36 24.12 -14.02
CA GLN A 255 -7.68 25.00 -15.00
C GLN A 255 -8.69 25.66 -15.94
N ALA A 256 -9.69 24.92 -16.41
CA ALA A 256 -10.77 25.48 -17.22
C ALA A 256 -11.58 26.57 -16.49
N ARG A 257 -11.62 26.53 -15.15
CA ARG A 257 -12.34 27.51 -14.32
C ARG A 257 -11.51 28.73 -13.94
N GLN A 258 -10.18 28.73 -14.10
CA GLN A 258 -9.32 29.84 -13.63
C GLN A 258 -9.67 31.20 -14.21
N ASN A 259 -10.20 31.23 -15.45
CA ASN A 259 -10.61 32.46 -16.13
C ASN A 259 -12.13 32.71 -16.09
N MET A 260 -12.87 31.90 -15.32
CA MET A 260 -14.31 32.02 -15.20
C MET A 260 -14.68 32.77 -13.90
N PRO A 261 -15.77 33.56 -13.91
CA PRO A 261 -16.28 34.16 -12.69
C PRO A 261 -16.72 33.07 -11.70
N GLN A 262 -16.67 33.40 -10.41
CA GLN A 262 -17.13 32.53 -9.34
C GLN A 262 -18.56 32.04 -9.60
N PRO A 263 -18.85 30.74 -9.40
CA PRO A 263 -20.19 30.24 -9.62
C PRO A 263 -21.15 30.87 -8.60
N LYS A 264 -22.34 31.25 -9.07
CA LYS A 264 -23.41 31.79 -8.21
C LYS A 264 -23.92 30.75 -7.18
N VAL A 265 -23.72 29.47 -7.46
CA VAL A 265 -24.12 28.35 -6.61
C VAL A 265 -22.91 27.49 -6.35
N MET A 266 -22.54 27.32 -5.08
CA MET A 266 -21.49 26.40 -4.65
C MET A 266 -22.08 25.01 -4.44
N ARG A 267 -21.53 24.00 -5.10
CA ARG A 267 -21.98 22.59 -4.96
C ARG A 267 -20.95 21.73 -4.23
N ASP A 268 -19.69 22.13 -4.26
CA ASP A 268 -18.59 21.47 -3.54
C ASP A 268 -17.64 22.51 -2.93
N VAL A 269 -16.77 22.06 -2.02
CA VAL A 269 -15.70 22.87 -1.42
C VAL A 269 -14.80 23.52 -2.48
N GLN A 270 -14.63 22.85 -3.64
CA GLN A 270 -13.85 23.36 -4.77
C GLN A 270 -14.47 24.60 -5.43
N ASP A 271 -15.76 24.86 -5.20
CA ASP A 271 -16.45 26.07 -5.68
C ASP A 271 -16.34 27.24 -4.67
N SER A 272 -15.72 27.03 -3.51
CA SER A 272 -15.66 28.03 -2.45
C SER A 272 -14.68 29.18 -2.74
N PRO A 273 -14.94 30.40 -2.20
CA PRO A 273 -13.98 31.50 -2.28
C PRO A 273 -12.60 31.13 -1.70
N ALA A 274 -12.58 30.35 -0.61
CA ALA A 274 -11.35 29.89 0.03
C ALA A 274 -10.53 28.99 -0.90
N TRP A 275 -11.17 28.06 -1.61
CA TRP A 275 -10.50 27.22 -2.62
C TRP A 275 -9.93 28.06 -3.76
N ASN A 276 -10.69 29.03 -4.27
CA ASN A 276 -10.20 29.93 -5.31
C ASN A 276 -9.02 30.80 -4.87
N GLY A 277 -8.95 31.16 -3.58
CA GLY A 277 -7.78 31.80 -2.98
C GLY A 277 -6.49 30.97 -3.10
N LEU A 278 -6.61 29.65 -3.27
CA LEU A 278 -5.49 28.73 -3.46
C LEU A 278 -5.06 28.56 -4.93
N ARG A 279 -5.62 29.30 -5.90
CA ARG A 279 -5.34 29.13 -7.35
C ARG A 279 -3.85 29.03 -7.71
N HIS A 280 -3.01 29.84 -7.05
CA HIS A 280 -1.56 29.85 -7.30
C HIS A 280 -0.88 28.61 -6.75
N PHE A 281 -1.34 28.12 -5.60
CA PHE A 281 -0.88 26.86 -5.03
C PHE A 281 -1.34 25.69 -5.90
N LEU A 282 -2.60 25.68 -6.34
CA LEU A 282 -3.18 24.59 -7.14
C LEU A 282 -2.75 24.60 -8.63
N ALA A 283 -1.59 25.20 -8.95
CA ALA A 283 -1.05 25.25 -10.32
C ALA A 283 -0.53 23.88 -10.82
N SER A 284 -0.39 22.89 -9.94
CA SER A 284 -0.01 21.51 -10.26
C SER A 284 -1.07 20.55 -9.72
N LYS A 285 -1.33 19.45 -10.44
CA LYS A 285 -2.21 18.35 -9.96
C LYS A 285 -1.69 17.68 -8.69
N TYR A 286 -0.40 17.82 -8.41
CA TYR A 286 0.29 17.27 -7.23
C TYR A 286 0.39 18.28 -6.08
N HIS A 287 -0.23 19.45 -6.20
CA HIS A 287 -0.40 20.36 -5.07
C HIS A 287 -1.75 20.06 -4.42
N LEU A 288 -1.70 19.25 -3.37
CA LEU A 288 -2.86 18.63 -2.76
C LEU A 288 -3.38 19.46 -1.58
N VAL A 289 -4.68 19.48 -1.42
CA VAL A 289 -5.41 20.14 -0.34
C VAL A 289 -6.19 19.07 0.39
N PHE A 290 -5.97 18.98 1.71
CA PHE A 290 -6.69 18.06 2.57
C PHE A 290 -7.62 18.81 3.51
N SER A 291 -8.72 18.18 3.89
CA SER A 291 -9.45 18.55 5.10
C SER A 291 -8.86 17.82 6.30
N PHE A 292 -8.88 18.48 7.45
CA PHE A 292 -8.49 17.89 8.72
C PHE A 292 -9.75 17.56 9.52
N TYR A 293 -9.98 16.30 9.81
CA TYR A 293 -11.09 15.85 10.64
C TYR A 293 -10.60 15.33 11.98
N ILE A 294 -11.34 15.69 13.02
CA ILE A 294 -11.09 15.23 14.37
C ILE A 294 -12.38 15.06 15.15
N ASP A 295 -12.51 13.90 15.80
CA ASP A 295 -13.69 13.54 16.57
C ASP A 295 -13.36 12.53 17.67
N TRP A 296 -14.20 12.53 18.71
CA TRP A 296 -14.08 11.72 19.91
C TRP A 296 -15.13 10.62 19.93
N PHE A 297 -14.73 9.40 20.24
CA PHE A 297 -15.61 8.23 20.24
C PHE A 297 -15.30 7.29 21.39
N ASN A 298 -16.31 6.52 21.80
CA ASN A 298 -16.13 5.46 22.78
C ASN A 298 -15.78 4.14 22.09
N PRO A 299 -14.54 3.63 22.21
CA PRO A 299 -14.14 2.38 21.57
C PRO A 299 -14.85 1.15 22.14
N LEU A 300 -15.46 1.27 23.33
CA LEU A 300 -16.16 0.18 24.02
C LEU A 300 -17.67 0.18 23.74
N THR A 301 -18.14 1.02 22.82
CA THR A 301 -19.56 1.25 22.48
C THR A 301 -20.37 1.90 23.61
N ASN A 302 -21.39 2.68 23.24
CA ASN A 302 -22.22 3.43 24.20
C ASN A 302 -23.32 2.53 24.83
N LYS A 303 -22.91 1.63 25.73
CA LYS A 303 -23.84 0.81 26.54
C LYS A 303 -24.23 1.55 27.82
N ILE A 304 -25.50 1.45 28.23
CA ILE A 304 -26.09 2.20 29.38
C ILE A 304 -25.28 2.04 30.69
N ALA A 305 -24.70 0.85 30.93
CA ALA A 305 -23.86 0.55 32.08
C ALA A 305 -22.41 0.18 31.69
N GLY A 306 -21.98 0.57 30.49
CA GLY A 306 -20.63 0.30 29.98
C GLY A 306 -19.61 1.32 30.48
N PRO A 307 -18.30 0.99 30.44
CA PRO A 307 -17.27 1.96 30.76
C PRO A 307 -17.31 3.11 29.73
N VAL A 308 -17.25 4.35 30.23
CA VAL A 308 -17.11 5.53 29.38
C VAL A 308 -15.62 5.81 29.20
N VAL A 309 -15.13 5.45 28.03
CA VAL A 309 -13.78 5.75 27.56
C VAL A 309 -13.92 6.65 26.35
N SER A 310 -13.14 7.72 26.25
CA SER A 310 -13.09 8.55 25.05
C SER A 310 -11.73 8.43 24.39
N CYS A 311 -11.73 8.02 23.12
CA CYS A 311 -10.57 8.01 22.23
C CYS A 311 -10.82 9.00 21.10
N GLY A 312 -9.76 9.45 20.44
CA GLY A 312 -9.89 10.33 19.29
C GLY A 312 -9.39 9.74 17.99
N ALA A 313 -9.90 10.26 16.88
CA ALA A 313 -9.39 9.98 15.55
C ALA A 313 -9.01 11.29 14.87
N ILE A 314 -7.82 11.35 14.27
CA ILE A 314 -7.44 12.40 13.33
C ILE A 314 -7.37 11.78 11.94
N VAL A 315 -8.19 12.29 11.02
CA VAL A 315 -8.32 11.76 9.65
C VAL A 315 -8.17 12.90 8.66
N LEU A 316 -7.47 12.66 7.56
CA LEU A 316 -7.37 13.59 6.45
C LEU A 316 -8.10 13.07 5.22
N TYR A 317 -8.77 13.97 4.49
CA TYR A 317 -9.42 13.65 3.22
C TYR A 317 -8.87 14.53 2.10
N CYS A 318 -8.45 13.91 0.99
CA CYS A 318 -7.91 14.63 -0.17
C CYS A 318 -9.05 15.34 -0.92
N LEU A 319 -9.13 16.66 -0.77
CA LEU A 319 -10.19 17.48 -1.37
C LEU A 319 -10.04 17.66 -2.87
N ASN A 320 -8.88 17.36 -3.44
CA ASN A 320 -8.67 17.35 -4.89
C ASN A 320 -9.41 16.21 -5.58
N LEU A 321 -9.80 15.16 -4.86
CA LEU A 321 -10.64 14.11 -5.43
C LEU A 321 -12.09 14.58 -5.61
N PRO A 322 -12.82 13.99 -6.59
CA PRO A 322 -14.27 14.13 -6.71
C PRO A 322 -15.00 13.69 -5.44
N VAL A 323 -16.19 14.24 -5.20
CA VAL A 323 -16.97 14.03 -3.96
C VAL A 323 -17.29 12.55 -3.75
N GLU A 324 -17.62 11.85 -4.83
CA GLU A 324 -17.95 10.43 -4.87
C GLU A 324 -16.80 9.51 -4.44
N SER A 325 -15.54 9.96 -4.59
CA SER A 325 -14.35 9.17 -4.27
C SER A 325 -13.67 9.62 -2.97
N ARG A 326 -13.78 10.90 -2.61
CA ARG A 326 -13.06 11.55 -1.50
C ARG A 326 -13.18 10.83 -0.15
N PHE A 327 -14.37 10.27 0.14
CA PHE A 327 -14.69 9.68 1.45
C PHE A 327 -14.70 8.15 1.46
N LEU A 328 -14.29 7.51 0.36
CA LEU A 328 -14.13 6.06 0.31
C LEU A 328 -13.00 5.63 1.24
N LEU A 329 -13.16 4.50 1.94
CA LEU A 329 -12.23 4.03 2.98
C LEU A 329 -10.80 3.82 2.45
N GLU A 330 -10.64 3.49 1.18
CA GLU A 330 -9.33 3.36 0.54
C GLU A 330 -8.62 4.71 0.30
N ASN A 331 -9.36 5.82 0.35
CA ASN A 331 -8.87 7.18 0.08
C ASN A 331 -8.67 8.03 1.33
N ILE A 332 -9.07 7.54 2.51
CA ILE A 332 -8.89 8.26 3.77
C ILE A 332 -7.49 8.00 4.32
N PHE A 333 -6.87 9.03 4.88
CA PHE A 333 -5.64 8.89 5.64
C PHE A 333 -5.94 9.01 7.13
N ILE A 334 -5.65 7.98 7.91
CA ILE A 334 -5.79 8.05 9.37
C ILE A 334 -4.44 8.46 9.94
N PHE A 335 -4.29 9.74 10.27
CA PHE A 335 -3.04 10.23 10.85
C PHE A 335 -2.75 9.54 12.19
N SER A 336 -3.75 9.46 13.07
CA SER A 336 -3.58 8.86 14.38
C SER A 336 -4.90 8.49 15.04
N LEU A 337 -4.83 7.51 15.94
CA LEU A 337 -5.84 7.32 16.98
C LEU A 337 -5.27 7.86 18.29
N ILE A 338 -5.93 8.85 18.87
CA ILE A 338 -5.58 9.44 20.16
C ILE A 338 -6.10 8.47 21.23
N PRO A 339 -5.21 7.83 22.00
CA PRO A 339 -5.61 6.91 23.06
C PRO A 339 -6.40 7.63 24.16
N GLY A 340 -7.35 6.92 24.77
CA GLY A 340 -8.08 7.37 25.96
C GLY A 340 -7.24 7.31 27.25
N PRO A 341 -7.83 7.47 28.44
CA PRO A 341 -9.25 7.20 28.72
C PRO A 341 -10.21 8.38 28.53
N GLY A 342 -9.70 9.60 28.34
CA GLY A 342 -10.53 10.80 28.22
C GLY A 342 -10.07 11.70 27.09
N GLU A 343 -10.90 12.67 26.75
CA GLU A 343 -10.58 13.65 25.72
C GLU A 343 -9.43 14.57 26.18
N PRO A 344 -8.48 14.90 25.29
CA PRO A 344 -7.45 15.88 25.59
C PRO A 344 -8.03 17.24 26.00
N ASP A 345 -7.37 17.91 26.96
CA ASP A 345 -7.58 19.34 27.22
C ASP A 345 -6.87 20.20 26.16
N VAL A 346 -7.07 21.52 26.21
CA VAL A 346 -6.49 22.48 25.23
C VAL A 346 -4.96 22.43 25.19
N TRP A 347 -4.30 22.03 26.28
CA TRP A 347 -2.84 21.91 26.31
C TRP A 347 -2.37 20.56 25.76
N THR A 348 -3.06 19.50 26.14
CA THR A 348 -2.75 18.12 25.75
C THR A 348 -2.95 17.94 24.25
N ILE A 349 -4.00 18.53 23.67
CA ILE A 349 -4.23 18.47 22.22
C ILE A 349 -3.10 19.16 21.43
N ALA A 350 -2.53 20.25 21.95
CA ALA A 350 -1.40 20.92 21.31
C ALA A 350 -0.19 19.96 21.20
N HIS A 351 0.10 19.18 22.25
CA HIS A 351 1.18 18.18 22.20
C HIS A 351 0.89 17.04 21.22
N VAL A 352 -0.35 16.57 21.15
CA VAL A 352 -0.80 15.58 20.16
C VAL A 352 -0.54 16.09 18.74
N LEU A 353 -0.84 17.37 18.48
CA LEU A 353 -0.71 17.97 17.16
C LEU A 353 0.73 18.34 16.77
N ILE A 354 1.72 18.27 17.68
CA ILE A 354 3.13 18.56 17.33
C ILE A 354 3.61 17.70 16.15
N ALA A 355 3.32 16.39 16.18
CA ALA A 355 3.70 15.48 15.11
C ALA A 355 2.97 15.81 13.80
N PHE A 356 1.71 16.23 13.89
CA PHE A 356 0.93 16.67 12.75
C PHE A 356 1.50 17.94 12.11
N THR A 357 1.78 18.97 12.91
CA THR A 357 2.36 20.24 12.41
C THR A 357 3.73 20.01 11.79
N LYS A 358 4.58 19.16 12.40
CA LYS A 358 5.87 18.79 11.82
C LYS A 358 5.69 18.14 10.44
N MET A 359 4.79 17.16 10.33
CA MET A 359 4.48 16.50 9.07
C MET A 359 3.97 17.50 8.02
N MET A 360 3.06 18.40 8.37
CA MET A 360 2.56 19.41 7.43
C MET A 360 3.64 20.39 6.96
N ASN A 361 4.57 20.78 7.85
CA ASN A 361 5.69 21.64 7.48
C ASN A 361 6.64 20.96 6.48
N GLU A 362 6.86 19.64 6.62
CA GLU A 362 7.69 18.88 5.68
C GLU A 362 7.10 18.83 4.26
N PHE A 363 5.76 18.93 4.13
CA PHE A 363 5.06 18.97 2.84
C PHE A 363 4.64 20.39 2.40
N GLY A 364 5.06 21.43 3.14
CA GLY A 364 4.87 22.82 2.73
C GLY A 364 5.64 23.14 1.44
N PRO A 365 5.31 24.22 0.73
CA PRO A 365 6.02 24.62 -0.49
C PRO A 365 7.54 24.72 -0.27
N PRO A 366 8.38 24.16 -1.15
CA PRO A 366 8.02 23.67 -2.49
C PRO A 366 7.48 22.22 -2.51
N GLY A 367 7.50 21.49 -1.39
CA GLY A 367 7.00 20.12 -1.25
C GLY A 367 8.11 19.07 -1.24
N LYS A 368 7.73 17.78 -1.20
CA LYS A 368 8.63 16.61 -1.21
C LYS A 368 8.56 15.86 -2.54
N ILE A 369 9.64 15.20 -2.94
CA ILE A 369 9.67 14.34 -4.12
C ILE A 369 9.04 12.99 -3.74
N ILE A 370 7.91 12.66 -4.37
CA ILE A 370 7.15 11.43 -4.10
C ILE A 370 6.96 10.65 -5.40
N PRO A 371 7.36 9.36 -5.46
CA PRO A 371 7.03 8.46 -6.55
C PRO A 371 5.53 8.38 -6.81
N THR A 372 5.13 8.40 -8.08
CA THR A 372 3.73 8.24 -8.50
C THR A 372 3.63 7.18 -9.58
N ARG A 373 2.40 6.75 -9.89
CA ARG A 373 2.17 5.74 -10.94
C ARG A 373 2.72 6.13 -12.31
N GLN A 374 2.58 7.41 -12.69
CA GLN A 374 3.04 7.95 -13.97
C GLN A 374 4.52 8.35 -13.93
N ASN A 375 5.04 8.71 -12.74
CA ASN A 375 6.40 9.19 -12.57
C ASN A 375 7.10 8.38 -11.46
N PRO A 376 7.71 7.22 -11.81
CA PRO A 376 8.39 6.37 -10.84
C PRO A 376 9.60 7.02 -10.16
N LEU A 377 10.25 7.97 -10.85
CA LEU A 377 11.36 8.77 -10.30
C LEU A 377 10.89 9.85 -9.31
N GLY A 378 9.57 10.06 -9.21
CA GLY A 378 8.95 11.01 -8.32
C GLY A 378 8.64 12.37 -8.95
N VAL A 379 7.71 13.06 -8.32
CA VAL A 379 7.29 14.43 -8.64
C VAL A 379 7.24 15.23 -7.35
N GLN A 380 7.35 16.54 -7.47
CA GLN A 380 7.17 17.42 -6.34
C GLN A 380 5.70 17.47 -5.91
N VAL A 381 5.44 17.02 -4.69
CA VAL A 381 4.11 17.02 -4.07
C VAL A 381 4.14 17.97 -2.88
N ALA A 382 3.27 18.97 -2.91
CA ALA A 382 3.09 19.93 -1.83
C ALA A 382 1.68 19.79 -1.26
N VAL A 383 1.51 20.03 0.04
CA VAL A 383 0.24 19.80 0.73
C VAL A 383 -0.18 21.02 1.54
N ARG A 384 -1.49 21.31 1.55
CA ARG A 384 -2.12 22.28 2.46
C ARG A 384 -3.33 21.67 3.15
N ILE A 385 -3.60 22.12 4.37
CA ILE A 385 -4.88 21.89 5.03
C ILE A 385 -5.79 23.09 4.76
N LEU A 386 -7.06 22.85 4.47
CA LEU A 386 -8.04 23.91 4.26
C LEU A 386 -9.14 23.90 5.34
N PRO A 387 -10.19 23.04 5.29
CA PRO A 387 -11.19 23.04 6.34
C PRO A 387 -10.78 22.12 7.50
N LEU A 388 -11.04 22.60 8.73
CA LEU A 388 -11.17 21.78 9.93
C LEU A 388 -12.62 21.29 10.02
N ILE A 389 -12.82 19.98 10.10
CA ILE A 389 -14.12 19.32 10.26
C ILE A 389 -14.13 18.69 11.65
N ALA A 390 -14.96 19.21 12.52
CA ALA A 390 -15.07 18.74 13.89
C ALA A 390 -16.44 19.11 14.46
N ASP A 391 -16.88 18.39 15.49
CA ASP A 391 -17.99 18.84 16.31
C ASP A 391 -17.61 20.12 17.10
N LEU A 392 -18.57 20.75 17.77
CA LEU A 392 -18.30 21.99 18.50
C LEU A 392 -17.32 21.79 19.66
N GLN A 393 -17.25 20.61 20.28
CA GLN A 393 -16.35 20.39 21.41
C GLN A 393 -14.90 20.27 20.94
N ALA A 394 -14.65 19.51 19.88
CA ALA A 394 -13.33 19.32 19.29
C ALA A 394 -12.84 20.59 18.58
N ILE A 395 -13.71 21.34 17.88
CA ILE A 395 -13.31 22.58 17.18
C ILE A 395 -12.78 23.64 18.15
N ARG A 396 -13.37 23.73 19.35
CA ARG A 396 -12.95 24.66 20.41
C ARG A 396 -11.56 24.31 20.94
N LYS A 397 -11.25 23.02 21.08
CA LYS A 397 -9.95 22.54 21.57
C LYS A 397 -8.85 22.71 20.53
N VAL A 398 -9.14 22.41 19.26
CA VAL A 398 -8.14 22.31 18.19
C VAL A 398 -7.85 23.65 17.52
N ALA A 399 -8.88 24.44 17.24
CA ALA A 399 -8.74 25.72 16.56
C ALA A 399 -8.92 26.94 17.49
N GLY A 400 -9.10 26.71 18.79
CA GLY A 400 -9.26 27.80 19.77
C GLY A 400 -10.52 28.63 19.57
N TYR A 401 -11.51 28.13 18.80
CA TYR A 401 -12.81 28.77 18.69
C TYR A 401 -13.45 28.87 20.07
N MET A 402 -14.07 30.00 20.37
CA MET A 402 -14.75 30.23 21.64
C MET A 402 -16.22 29.75 21.58
N ALA A 403 -17.00 30.02 22.62
CA ALA A 403 -18.44 29.78 22.62
C ALA A 403 -19.14 30.54 21.47
N PHE A 404 -20.36 30.13 21.11
CA PHE A 404 -21.11 30.68 19.97
C PHE A 404 -21.35 32.20 20.02
N ASN A 405 -21.16 32.83 21.18
CA ASN A 405 -21.35 34.25 21.44
C ASN A 405 -20.04 35.06 21.50
N ALA A 406 -18.89 34.44 21.22
CA ALA A 406 -17.60 35.12 21.31
C ALA A 406 -17.23 35.81 20.00
N THR A 407 -16.75 37.05 20.12
CA THR A 407 -16.42 37.94 19.00
C THR A 407 -14.92 38.03 18.70
N GLN A 408 -14.08 37.33 19.48
CA GLN A 408 -12.62 37.34 19.35
C GLN A 408 -12.05 35.92 19.44
N PHE A 409 -10.90 35.70 18.78
CA PHE A 409 -10.09 34.49 18.97
C PHE A 409 -9.30 34.60 20.27
N CYS A 410 -9.12 33.47 20.99
CA CYS A 410 -8.12 33.41 22.04
C CYS A 410 -6.72 33.39 21.41
N THR A 411 -5.89 34.36 21.81
CA THR A 411 -4.46 34.42 21.50
C THR A 411 -3.63 33.69 22.54
#